data_AF-A0A0M2LQT0-F1
#
_entry.id   AF-A0A0M2LQT0-F1
#
_cell.length_a   1.000
_cell.length_b   1.000
_cell.length_c   1.000
_cell.angle_alpha   90.00
_cell.angle_beta   90.00
_cell.angle_gamma   90.00
#
_symmetry.space_group_name_H-M   'P 1'
#
loop_
_entity.id
_entity.type
_entity.pdbx_description
1 polymer ?
#
loop_
_entity_poly.entity_id
_entity_poly.type
_entity_poly.pdbx_seq_one_letter_code
_entity_poly.pdbx_strand_id
1 'polypeptide(L)'
;MVPVEIKPPVNRLPQPFIGRWGLTAEDCTGTAGNNAGLMVIAPDLLTFYESRAAVRGLQAISPTEVRVTLTFTGEGQEWTQETPLILGEDGVTLTRLVDGRKLQYTRCGA
;
A
#
# COMPACT_ATOMS: atom_id res chain seq x y z
N MET A 1 2.66 4.04 -38.91
CA MET A 1 3.55 4.24 -37.74
C MET A 1 2.67 4.69 -36.59
N VAL A 2 2.25 3.75 -35.75
CA VAL A 2 1.52 4.06 -34.51
C VAL A 2 2.57 4.41 -33.45
N PRO A 3 2.48 5.53 -32.72
CA PRO A 3 3.39 5.78 -31.63
C PRO A 3 3.17 4.72 -30.55
N VAL A 4 4.22 3.97 -30.23
CA VAL A 4 4.22 3.07 -29.09
C VAL A 4 4.26 3.95 -27.85
N GLU A 5 3.14 4.03 -27.13
CA GLU A 5 3.17 4.54 -25.75
C GLU A 5 4.09 3.64 -24.93
N ILE A 6 5.24 4.16 -24.52
CA ILE A 6 6.07 3.51 -23.52
C ILE A 6 5.34 3.68 -22.19
N LYS A 7 4.48 2.71 -21.85
CA LYS A 7 3.88 2.64 -20.51
C LYS A 7 5.04 2.36 -19.54
N PRO A 8 5.39 3.27 -18.60
CA PRO A 8 6.34 2.93 -17.54
C PRO A 8 5.84 1.67 -16.82
N PRO A 9 6.71 0.87 -16.17
CA PRO A 9 6.24 -0.30 -15.43
C PRO A 9 5.12 0.14 -14.50
N VAL A 10 3.90 -0.30 -14.83
CA VAL A 10 2.62 0.24 -14.33
C VAL A 10 2.34 -0.16 -12.88
N ASN A 11 3.38 -0.51 -12.15
CA ASN A 11 3.31 -1.28 -10.91
C ASN A 11 4.12 -0.58 -9.81
N ARG A 12 4.37 0.73 -9.92
CA ARG A 12 5.11 1.50 -8.92
C ARG A 12 4.24 2.55 -8.27
N LEU A 13 4.11 2.47 -6.95
CA LEU A 13 3.38 3.42 -6.12
C LEU A 13 4.04 4.81 -6.16
N PRO A 14 3.24 5.89 -6.27
CA PRO A 14 3.75 7.26 -6.21
C PRO A 14 4.41 7.57 -4.86
N GLN A 15 5.40 8.46 -4.88
CA GLN A 15 6.18 8.85 -3.69
C GLN A 15 5.34 9.23 -2.46
N PRO A 16 4.19 9.94 -2.57
CA PRO A 16 3.36 10.27 -1.42
C PRO A 16 2.79 9.07 -0.65
N PHE A 17 2.71 7.89 -1.27
CA PHE A 17 2.25 6.66 -0.61
C PHE A 17 3.39 5.89 0.06
N ILE A 18 4.63 6.08 -0.39
CA ILE A 18 5.81 5.37 0.11
C ILE A 18 6.10 5.80 1.55
N GLY A 19 6.32 4.82 2.43
CA GLY A 19 6.61 5.05 3.84
C GLY A 19 6.13 3.94 4.76
N ARG A 20 6.21 4.22 6.07
CA ARG A 20 5.69 3.38 7.15
C ARG A 20 4.36 3.96 7.61
N TRP A 21 3.38 3.10 7.82
CA TRP A 21 2.00 3.45 8.15
C TRP A 21 1.50 2.55 9.27
N GLY A 22 1.08 3.12 10.41
CA GLY A 22 0.57 2.37 11.57
C GLY A 22 -0.92 2.58 11.78
N LEU A 23 -1.65 1.54 12.25
CA LEU A 23 -3.05 1.68 12.64
C LEU A 23 -3.17 2.38 14.01
N THR A 24 -2.20 2.15 14.90
CA THR A 24 -2.02 2.89 16.15
C THR A 24 -0.64 3.56 16.21
N ALA A 25 -0.43 4.41 17.22
CA ALA A 25 0.88 4.99 17.49
C ALA A 25 1.91 3.92 17.92
N GLU A 26 1.47 2.85 18.60
CA GLU A 26 2.38 1.75 18.98
C GLU A 26 2.89 0.98 17.77
N ASP A 27 2.09 0.81 16.72
CA ASP A 27 2.52 0.12 15.48
C ASP A 27 3.74 0.80 14.83
N CYS A 28 3.88 2.11 15.01
CA CYS A 28 5.00 2.87 14.46
C CYS A 28 6.32 2.66 15.22
N THR A 29 6.25 2.30 16.50
CA THR A 29 7.38 2.23 17.43
C THR A 29 7.75 0.80 17.86
N GLY A 30 6.87 -0.18 17.65
CA GLY A 30 7.05 -1.56 18.10
C GLY A 30 8.24 -2.28 17.43
N THR A 31 9.03 -2.98 18.26
CA THR A 31 9.96 -4.03 17.82
C THR A 31 9.33 -5.41 18.01
N ALA A 32 9.40 -6.26 16.98
CA ALA A 32 9.06 -7.70 16.99
C ALA A 32 7.85 -8.10 17.86
N GLY A 33 6.62 -7.86 17.37
CA GLY A 33 5.39 -8.47 17.91
C GLY A 33 4.24 -7.50 18.19
N ASN A 34 4.55 -6.25 18.55
CA ASN A 34 3.55 -5.20 18.86
C ASN A 34 3.27 -4.25 17.68
N ASN A 35 3.53 -4.71 16.45
CA ASN A 35 3.40 -3.92 15.22
C ASN A 35 2.51 -4.63 14.19
N ALA A 36 1.52 -5.39 14.64
CA ALA A 36 0.62 -6.13 13.78
C ALA A 36 -0.15 -5.21 12.80
N GLY A 37 -0.40 -3.95 13.18
CA GLY A 37 -1.01 -2.93 12.33
C GLY A 37 -0.02 -2.13 11.48
N LEU A 38 1.29 -2.43 11.52
CA LEU A 38 2.27 -1.75 10.68
C LEU A 38 2.20 -2.25 9.24
N MET A 39 2.13 -1.29 8.31
CA MET A 39 2.29 -1.48 6.88
C MET A 39 3.48 -0.67 6.38
N VAL A 40 4.37 -1.30 5.61
CA VAL A 40 5.47 -0.62 4.91
C VAL A 40 5.20 -0.65 3.42
N ILE A 41 5.11 0.53 2.82
CA ILE A 41 4.90 0.71 1.38
C ILE A 41 6.23 1.08 0.73
N ALA A 42 6.73 0.19 -0.12
CA ALA A 42 7.79 0.46 -1.10
C ALA A 42 7.16 0.67 -2.49
N PRO A 43 7.92 1.11 -3.52
CA PRO A 43 7.35 1.32 -4.86
C PRO A 43 6.57 0.12 -5.40
N ASP A 44 7.09 -1.09 -5.25
CA ASP A 44 6.56 -2.32 -5.87
C ASP A 44 6.15 -3.41 -4.87
N LEU A 45 6.15 -3.08 -3.57
CA LEU A 45 5.90 -4.04 -2.50
C LEU A 45 5.19 -3.39 -1.31
N LEU A 46 4.15 -4.04 -0.81
CA LEU A 46 3.57 -3.78 0.49
C LEU A 46 4.01 -4.89 1.45
N THR A 47 4.56 -4.52 2.60
CA THR A 47 4.91 -5.46 3.67
C THR A 47 3.99 -5.22 4.86
N PHE A 48 3.34 -6.28 5.32
CA PHE A 48 2.54 -6.36 6.54
C PHE A 48 3.27 -7.25 7.55
N TYR A 49 2.75 -7.32 8.79
CA TYR A 49 3.31 -8.19 9.82
C TYR A 49 3.34 -9.67 9.39
N GLU A 50 2.22 -10.18 8.88
CA GLU A 50 2.04 -11.60 8.55
C GLU A 50 2.32 -11.93 7.08
N SER A 51 2.38 -10.92 6.21
CA SER A 51 2.40 -11.14 4.77
C SER A 51 3.15 -10.07 3.99
N ARG A 52 3.46 -10.40 2.74
CA ARG A 52 4.05 -9.50 1.74
C ARG A 52 3.18 -9.55 0.50
N ALA A 53 3.05 -8.41 -0.18
CA ALA A 53 2.18 -8.24 -1.32
C ALA A 53 2.87 -7.45 -2.44
N ALA A 54 3.18 -8.12 -3.55
CA ALA A 54 3.79 -7.49 -4.71
C ALA A 54 2.76 -6.65 -5.48
N VAL A 55 3.16 -5.46 -5.93
CA VAL A 55 2.32 -4.64 -6.80
C VAL A 55 2.39 -5.21 -8.23
N ARG A 56 1.25 -5.69 -8.73
CA ARG A 56 1.12 -6.25 -10.09
C ARG A 56 0.37 -5.34 -11.06
N GLY A 57 -0.32 -4.33 -10.53
CA GLY A 57 -0.98 -3.30 -11.30
C GLY A 57 -1.23 -2.07 -10.44
N LEU A 58 -1.20 -0.90 -11.07
CA LEU A 58 -1.53 0.37 -10.46
C LEU A 58 -2.34 1.21 -11.44
N GLN A 59 -3.49 1.67 -10.98
CA GLN A 59 -4.32 2.67 -11.63
C GLN A 59 -4.34 3.93 -10.77
N ALA A 60 -3.83 5.04 -11.30
CA ALA A 60 -4.00 6.35 -10.69
C ALA A 60 -5.43 6.84 -10.93
N ILE A 61 -6.13 7.21 -9.86
CA ILE A 61 -7.50 7.76 -9.91
C ILE A 61 -7.44 9.28 -9.73
N SER A 62 -6.62 9.76 -8.81
CA SER A 62 -6.37 11.17 -8.55
C SER A 62 -4.95 11.37 -7.99
N PRO A 63 -4.49 12.60 -7.70
CA PRO A 63 -3.22 12.82 -7.01
C PRO A 63 -3.11 12.15 -5.63
N THR A 64 -4.25 11.88 -4.99
CA THR A 64 -4.34 11.30 -3.65
C THR A 64 -4.99 9.91 -3.63
N GLU A 65 -5.38 9.35 -4.77
CA GLU A 65 -6.03 8.04 -4.84
C GLU A 65 -5.42 7.16 -5.92
N VAL A 66 -5.06 5.94 -5.53
CA VAL A 66 -4.64 4.87 -6.43
C VAL A 66 -5.41 3.59 -6.14
N ARG A 67 -5.67 2.80 -7.18
CA ARG A 67 -6.12 1.41 -7.05
C ARG A 67 -4.97 0.49 -7.42
N VAL A 68 -4.52 -0.33 -6.47
CA VAL A 68 -3.42 -1.27 -6.68
C VAL A 68 -3.91 -2.70 -6.71
N THR A 69 -3.42 -3.47 -7.68
CA THR A 69 -3.58 -4.92 -7.73
C THR A 69 -2.39 -5.54 -7.00
N LEU A 70 -2.66 -6.18 -5.86
CA LEU A 70 -1.68 -6.76 -4.96
C LEU A 70 -1.71 -8.28 -5.04
N THR A 71 -0.56 -8.90 -5.22
CA THR A 71 -0.41 -10.37 -5.15
C THR A 71 0.27 -10.73 -3.84
N PHE A 72 -0.48 -11.36 -2.96
CA PHE A 72 -0.05 -11.84 -1.66
C PHE A 72 0.52 -13.24 -1.75
N THR A 73 1.53 -13.53 -0.93
CA THR A 73 2.07 -14.88 -0.73
C THR A 73 2.02 -15.23 0.75
N GLY A 74 1.35 -16.33 1.11
CA GLY A 74 1.25 -16.82 2.48
C GLY A 74 0.84 -18.30 2.52
N GLU A 75 1.43 -19.07 3.43
CA GLU A 75 1.06 -20.50 3.68
C GLU A 75 1.04 -21.41 2.43
N GLY A 76 1.86 -21.10 1.42
CA GLY A 76 1.92 -21.85 0.17
C GLY A 76 0.81 -21.49 -0.83
N GLN A 77 0.02 -20.45 -0.53
CA GLN A 77 -0.98 -19.90 -1.42
C GLN A 77 -0.54 -18.53 -1.96
N GLU A 78 -0.95 -18.26 -3.20
CA GLU A 78 -0.85 -16.97 -3.85
C GLU A 78 -2.26 -16.52 -4.22
N TRP A 79 -2.63 -15.30 -3.83
CA TRP A 79 -3.90 -14.71 -4.22
C TRP A 79 -3.71 -13.25 -4.58
N THR A 80 -4.63 -12.73 -5.40
CA THR A 80 -4.61 -11.34 -5.86
C THR A 80 -5.81 -10.58 -5.32
N GLN A 81 -5.59 -9.34 -4.88
CA GLN A 81 -6.62 -8.45 -4.36
C GLN A 81 -6.43 -7.05 -4.94
N GLU A 82 -7.51 -6.45 -5.44
CA GLU A 82 -7.52 -5.01 -5.73
C GLU A 82 -7.73 -4.21 -4.44
N THR A 83 -6.88 -3.23 -4.19
CA THR A 83 -6.86 -2.45 -2.97
C THR A 83 -6.79 -0.97 -3.31
N PRO A 84 -7.87 -0.21 -3.13
CA PRO A 84 -7.81 1.25 -3.13
C PRO A 84 -6.98 1.77 -1.96
N LEU A 85 -6.11 2.74 -2.26
CA LEU A 85 -5.33 3.51 -1.30
C LEU A 85 -5.64 4.99 -1.50
N ILE A 86 -6.12 5.64 -0.45
CA ILE A 86 -6.53 7.06 -0.46
C ILE A 86 -5.68 7.79 0.57
N LEU A 87 -4.83 8.69 0.11
CA LEU A 87 -4.02 9.58 0.93
C LEU A 87 -4.87 10.79 1.36
N GLY A 88 -4.80 11.15 2.64
CA GLY A 88 -5.37 12.40 3.14
C GLY A 88 -4.64 13.60 2.54
N GLU A 89 -5.32 14.74 2.43
CA GLU A 89 -4.69 16.00 1.99
C GLU A 89 -3.58 16.45 2.96
N ASP A 90 -3.59 15.96 4.19
CA ASP A 90 -2.57 16.15 5.20
C ASP A 90 -1.24 15.40 4.89
N GLY A 91 -1.25 14.46 3.95
CA GLY A 91 -0.10 13.60 3.61
C GLY A 91 0.32 12.61 4.70
N VAL A 92 -0.39 12.59 5.83
CA VAL A 92 -0.07 11.78 7.02
C VAL A 92 -1.17 10.79 7.38
N THR A 93 -2.33 10.88 6.75
CA THR A 93 -3.40 9.87 6.85
C THR A 93 -3.45 9.03 5.58
N LEU A 94 -3.58 7.70 5.71
CA LEU A 94 -3.78 6.79 4.57
C LEU A 94 -4.96 5.86 4.86
N THR A 95 -5.94 5.85 3.97
CA THR A 95 -7.04 4.88 4.01
C THR A 95 -6.79 3.75 3.03
N ARG A 96 -6.82 2.51 3.51
CA ARG A 96 -6.85 1.29 2.70
C ARG A 96 -8.26 0.70 2.71
N LEU A 97 -8.80 0.42 1.53
CA LEU A 97 -10.06 -0.32 1.40
C LEU A 97 -9.77 -1.80 1.11
N VAL A 98 -10.27 -2.68 1.96
CA VAL A 98 -10.07 -4.14 1.85
C VAL A 98 -11.34 -4.86 2.32
N ASP A 99 -11.88 -5.76 1.50
CA ASP A 99 -13.06 -6.58 1.83
C ASP A 99 -14.24 -5.76 2.40
N GLY A 100 -14.50 -4.59 1.82
CA GLY A 100 -15.55 -3.66 2.27
C GLY A 100 -15.24 -2.88 3.54
N ARG A 101 -14.07 -3.09 4.15
CA ARG A 101 -13.60 -2.40 5.37
C ARG A 101 -12.68 -1.25 5.01
N LYS A 102 -12.79 -0.16 5.79
CA LYS A 102 -11.83 0.95 5.77
C LYS A 102 -10.83 0.74 6.89
N LEU A 103 -9.55 0.68 6.56
CA LEU A 103 -8.45 0.71 7.52
C LEU A 103 -7.75 2.05 7.39
N GLN A 104 -7.73 2.83 8.47
CA GLN A 104 -7.10 4.14 8.50
C GLN A 104 -5.76 4.03 9.22
N TYR A 105 -4.70 4.41 8.51
CA TYR A 105 -3.33 4.42 9.00
C TYR A 105 -2.84 5.86 9.16
N THR A 106 -1.87 6.04 10.06
CA THR A 106 -1.10 7.27 10.21
C THR A 106 0.34 7.03 9.78
N ARG A 107 0.94 8.00 9.08
CA ARG A 107 2.34 7.97 8.66
C ARG A 107 3.23 7.95 9.90
N CYS A 108 4.11 6.96 10.00
CA CYS A 108 5.05 6.87 11.10
C CYS A 108 6.18 7.89 10.95
N GLY A 109 6.55 8.52 12.06
CA GLY A 109 7.56 9.59 12.06
C GLY A 109 7.07 10.92 11.46
N ALA A 110 5.74 11.06 11.31
CA ALA A 110 5.09 12.35 11.09
C ALA A 110 5.09 13.21 12.36
#